data_AF-A0A6A6HA44-F1
#
_entry.id   AF-A0A6A6HA44-F1
#
_cell.length_a   1.000
_cell.length_b   1.000
_cell.length_c   1.000
_cell.angle_alpha   90.00
_cell.angle_beta   90.00
_cell.angle_gamma   90.00
#
_symmetry.space_group_name_H-M   'P 1'
#
loop_
_entity.id
_entity.type
_entity.pdbx_description
1 polymer ?
#
loop_
_entity_poly.entity_id
_entity_poly.type
_entity_poly.pdbx_seq_one_letter_code
_entity_poly.pdbx_strand_id
1 'polypeptide(L)'
;MLGIIVAQLFRLQHSLDPSRTFGYFVLGKPLAAILECVAMITALIGAHRFWRQQTAMRRGTCWAGGWEIVALGVGAAVVRLLSDYVPRYSRPFIHVVAC
;
A
#
# COMPACT_ATOMS: atom_id res chain seq x y z
N MET A 1 -10.44 -0.93 -0.83
CA MET A 1 -11.16 -2.12 -0.31
C MET A 1 -10.31 -2.94 0.67
N LEU A 2 -9.05 -3.26 0.37
CA LEU A 2 -8.19 -4.06 1.27
C LEU A 2 -7.92 -3.40 2.64
N GLY A 3 -7.71 -2.09 2.70
CA GLY A 3 -7.50 -1.37 3.97
C GLY A 3 -8.67 -1.49 4.96
N ILE A 4 -9.91 -1.46 4.45
CA ILE A 4 -11.12 -1.63 5.25
C ILE A 4 -11.19 -3.06 5.80
N ILE A 5 -10.90 -4.08 4.97
CA ILE A 5 -10.91 -5.49 5.39
C ILE A 5 -9.87 -5.73 6.50
N VAL A 6 -8.67 -5.17 6.37
CA VAL A 6 -7.61 -5.26 7.40
C VAL A 6 -8.06 -4.59 8.71
N ALA A 7 -8.67 -3.41 8.65
CA ALA A 7 -9.21 -2.73 9.82
C ALA A 7 -10.35 -3.53 10.50
N GLN A 8 -11.25 -4.13 9.70
CA GLN A 8 -12.31 -4.97 10.22
C GLN A 8 -11.77 -6.28 10.84
N LEU A 9 -10.75 -6.89 10.23
CA LEU A 9 -10.13 -8.11 10.73
C LEU A 9 -9.46 -7.88 12.09
N PHE A 10 -8.72 -6.78 12.25
CA PHE A 10 -8.13 -6.40 13.55
C PHE A 10 -9.19 -6.14 14.62
N ARG A 11 -10.36 -5.63 14.23
CA ARG A 11 -11.50 -5.46 15.13
C ARG A 11 -12.18 -6.78 15.48
N LEU A 12 -12.11 -7.79 14.62
CA LEU A 12 -12.71 -9.12 14.83
C LEU A 12 -11.82 -10.04 15.69
N GLN A 13 -10.49 -9.91 15.60
CA GLN A 13 -9.53 -10.60 16.50
C GLN A 13 -9.61 -10.14 17.98
N HIS A 14 -10.53 -9.22 18.30
CA HIS A 14 -10.71 -8.58 19.60
C HIS A 14 -11.42 -9.45 20.66
N SER A 15 -11.96 -10.63 20.31
CA SER A 15 -12.86 -11.39 21.21
C SER A 15 -12.27 -12.63 21.91
N LEU A 16 -10.94 -12.85 21.93
CA LEU A 16 -10.39 -14.14 22.41
C LEU A 16 -9.45 -14.13 23.63
N ASP A 17 -8.81 -13.02 24.03
CA ASP A 17 -8.10 -13.00 25.35
C ASP A 17 -7.69 -11.57 25.79
N PRO A 18 -8.17 -11.04 26.93
CA PRO A 18 -7.80 -9.71 27.42
C PRO A 18 -6.50 -9.73 28.25
N SER A 19 -5.34 -9.76 27.61
CA SER A 19 -4.06 -9.44 28.29
C SER A 19 -3.72 -7.94 28.12
N ARG A 20 -3.69 -7.21 29.24
CA ARG A 20 -3.59 -5.72 29.32
C ARG A 20 -2.24 -5.12 28.90
N THR A 21 -1.22 -5.92 28.61
CA THR A 21 0.16 -5.44 28.58
C THR A 21 0.70 -5.12 27.18
N PHE A 22 0.07 -5.64 26.11
CA PHE A 22 0.49 -5.34 24.72
C PHE A 22 -0.71 -5.36 23.76
N GLY A 23 -1.54 -4.32 23.84
CA GLY A 23 -2.80 -4.26 23.09
C GLY A 23 -2.59 -3.92 21.61
N TYR A 24 -2.72 -4.91 20.73
CA TYR A 24 -2.94 -4.73 19.27
C TYR A 24 -4.04 -3.70 18.94
N PHE A 25 -4.92 -3.41 19.90
CA PHE A 25 -5.94 -2.36 19.87
C PHE A 25 -5.40 -0.93 19.68
N VAL A 26 -4.28 -0.58 20.33
CA VAL A 26 -3.69 0.77 20.21
C VAL A 26 -2.96 0.92 18.88
N LEU A 27 -2.43 -0.19 18.32
CA LEU A 27 -1.71 -0.19 17.05
C LEU A 27 -2.63 -0.28 15.83
N GLY A 28 -3.79 -0.94 15.95
CA GLY A 28 -4.74 -1.09 14.84
C GLY A 28 -5.37 0.23 14.40
N LYS A 29 -5.64 1.16 15.33
CA LYS A 29 -6.18 2.48 15.02
C LYS A 29 -5.26 3.36 14.15
N PRO A 30 -3.97 3.59 14.50
CA PRO A 30 -3.06 4.35 13.66
C PRO A 30 -2.77 3.63 12.35
N LEU A 31 -2.70 2.29 12.34
CA LEU A 31 -2.49 1.53 11.11
C LEU A 31 -3.64 1.73 10.10
N ALA A 32 -4.89 1.64 10.56
CA ALA A 32 -6.07 1.88 9.72
C ALA A 32 -6.11 3.32 9.19
N ALA A 33 -5.79 4.30 10.04
CA ALA A 33 -5.72 5.71 9.64
C ALA A 33 -4.66 5.95 8.56
N ILE A 34 -3.48 5.36 8.68
CA ILE A 34 -2.41 5.47 7.67
C ILE A 34 -2.86 4.86 6.35
N LEU A 35 -3.47 3.67 6.37
CA LEU A 35 -3.94 3.01 5.15
C LEU A 35 -5.02 3.81 4.42
N GLU A 36 -5.94 4.42 5.17
CA GLU A 36 -6.99 5.27 4.60
C GLU A 36 -6.40 6.58 4.04
N CYS A 37 -5.45 7.20 4.75
CA CYS A 37 -4.72 8.38 4.26
C CYS A 37 -3.96 8.09 2.97
N VAL A 38 -3.25 6.96 2.90
CA VAL A 38 -2.54 6.53 1.68
C VAL A 38 -3.53 6.30 0.53
N ALA A 39 -4.70 5.71 0.82
CA ALA A 39 -5.75 5.52 -0.19
C ALA A 39 -6.28 6.86 -0.73
N MET A 40 -6.55 7.83 0.14
CA MET A 40 -6.98 9.18 -0.25
C MET A 40 -5.93 9.89 -1.11
N ILE A 41 -4.65 9.86 -0.70
CA ILE A 41 -3.55 10.46 -1.47
C ILE A 41 -3.44 9.81 -2.86
N THR A 42 -3.51 8.48 -2.92
CA THR A 42 -3.44 7.73 -4.18
C THR A 42 -4.59 8.11 -5.11
N ALA A 43 -5.81 8.24 -4.56
CA ALA A 43 -6.99 8.66 -5.33
C ALA A 43 -6.84 10.09 -5.87
N LEU A 44 -6.35 11.03 -5.05
CA LEU A 44 -6.11 12.42 -5.46
C LEU A 44 -5.07 12.51 -6.58
N ILE A 45 -3.97 11.77 -6.47
CA ILE A 45 -2.95 11.69 -7.52
C ILE A 45 -3.57 11.14 -8.81
N GLY A 46 -4.33 10.04 -8.73
CA GLY A 46 -5.03 9.47 -9.88
C GLY A 46 -6.01 10.43 -10.54
N ALA A 47 -6.80 11.16 -9.75
CA ALA A 47 -7.75 12.15 -10.24
C ALA A 47 -7.04 13.32 -10.94
N HIS A 48 -5.94 13.83 -10.37
CA HIS A 48 -5.14 14.88 -11.00
C HIS A 48 -4.55 14.43 -12.35
N ARG A 49 -4.06 13.18 -12.44
CA ARG A 49 -3.60 12.60 -13.71
C ARG A 49 -4.71 12.53 -14.74
N PHE A 50 -5.85 12.00 -14.33
CA PHE A 50 -7.01 11.86 -15.20
C PHE A 50 -7.46 13.22 -15.72
N TRP A 51 -7.50 14.23 -14.85
CA TRP A 51 -7.83 15.60 -15.23
C TRP A 51 -6.86 16.16 -16.27
N ARG A 52 -5.54 15.99 -16.08
CA ARG A 52 -4.52 16.42 -17.05
C ARG A 52 -4.69 15.72 -18.41
N GLN A 53 -4.94 14.41 -18.39
CA GLN A 53 -5.15 13.64 -19.62
C GLN A 53 -6.44 14.05 -20.34
N GLN A 54 -7.55 14.21 -19.60
CA GLN A 54 -8.81 14.68 -20.16
C GLN A 54 -8.72 16.08 -20.76
N THR A 55 -8.01 16.99 -20.09
CA THR A 55 -7.78 18.36 -20.58
C THR A 55 -7.01 18.38 -21.90
N ALA A 56 -6.11 17.42 -22.10
CA ALA A 56 -5.37 17.26 -23.36
C ALA A 56 -6.20 16.61 -24.46
N MET A 57 -6.99 15.58 -24.12
CA MET A 57 -7.93 14.95 -25.07
C MET A 57 -8.94 15.96 -25.62
N ARG A 58 -9.41 16.90 -24.80
CA ARG A 58 -10.26 18.02 -25.27
C ARG A 58 -9.59 18.88 -26.34
N ARG A 59 -8.25 18.91 -26.42
CA ARG A 59 -7.46 19.66 -27.42
C ARG A 59 -6.96 18.77 -28.56
N GLY A 60 -7.38 17.51 -28.63
CA GLY A 60 -6.92 16.56 -29.65
C GLY A 60 -5.46 16.10 -29.47
N THR A 61 -4.88 16.30 -28.28
CA THR A 61 -3.49 15.92 -27.99
C THR A 61 -3.44 14.88 -26.86
N CYS A 62 -2.46 13.98 -26.92
CA CYS A 62 -2.24 12.93 -25.93
C CYS A 62 -0.89 13.15 -25.25
N TRP A 63 -0.87 13.18 -23.91
CA TRP A 63 0.39 13.16 -23.16
C TRP A 63 0.86 11.71 -23.02
N ALA A 64 1.81 11.30 -23.86
CA ALA A 64 2.42 9.97 -23.82
C ALA A 64 3.54 9.82 -22.77
N GLY A 65 3.90 10.91 -22.07
CA GLY A 65 4.95 10.93 -21.05
C GLY A 65 4.40 11.29 -19.67
N GLY A 66 4.73 10.50 -18.66
CA GLY A 66 4.35 10.72 -17.26
C GLY A 66 5.49 10.35 -16.30
N TRP A 67 5.68 11.16 -15.27
CA TRP A 67 6.65 10.89 -14.20
C TRP A 67 6.34 9.58 -13.46
N GLU A 68 5.11 9.07 -13.56
CA GLU A 68 4.68 7.87 -12.85
C GLU A 68 5.31 6.59 -13.43
N ILE A 69 5.57 6.54 -14.74
CA ILE A 69 6.30 5.41 -15.35
C ILE A 69 7.74 5.40 -14.82
N VAL A 70 8.35 6.59 -14.69
CA VAL A 70 9.68 6.77 -14.13
C VAL A 70 9.70 6.40 -12.65
N ALA A 71 8.73 6.85 -11.86
CA ALA A 71 8.62 6.54 -10.44
C ALA A 71 8.41 5.03 -10.19
N LEU A 72 7.59 4.37 -11.01
CA LEU A 72 7.41 2.91 -10.94
C LEU A 72 8.69 2.16 -11.33
N GLY A 73 9.37 2.59 -12.40
CA GLY A 73 10.63 1.99 -12.83
C GLY A 73 11.74 2.14 -11.79
N VAL A 74 11.88 3.34 -11.22
CA VAL A 74 12.85 3.64 -10.15
C VAL A 74 12.50 2.85 -8.89
N GLY A 75 11.23 2.82 -8.47
CA GLY A 75 10.78 2.04 -7.31
C GLY A 75 11.09 0.55 -7.46
N ALA A 76 10.82 -0.03 -8.64
CA ALA A 76 11.14 -1.42 -8.93
C ALA A 76 12.66 -1.68 -8.90
N ALA A 77 13.47 -0.77 -9.48
CA ALA A 77 14.92 -0.87 -9.46
C ALA A 77 15.49 -0.78 -8.04
N VAL A 78 14.97 0.14 -7.21
CA VAL A 78 15.37 0.29 -5.81
C VAL A 78 15.01 -0.95 -5.00
N VAL A 79 13.82 -1.53 -5.20
CA VAL A 79 13.44 -2.78 -4.51
C VAL A 79 14.35 -3.94 -4.91
N ARG A 80 14.74 -4.03 -6.18
CA ARG A 80 15.73 -5.04 -6.63
C ARG A 80 17.07 -4.82 -5.98
N LEU A 81 17.59 -3.59 -6.02
CA LEU A 81 18.84 -3.23 -5.39
C LEU A 81 18.81 -3.54 -3.88
N LEU A 82 17.77 -3.12 -3.17
CA LEU A 82 17.58 -3.43 -1.75
C LEU A 82 17.50 -4.93 -1.48
N SER A 83 16.86 -5.70 -2.36
CA SER A 83 16.81 -7.17 -2.27
C SER A 83 18.18 -7.82 -2.48
N ASP A 84 19.08 -7.17 -3.23
CA ASP A 84 20.45 -7.64 -3.43
C ASP A 84 21.36 -7.26 -2.26
N TYR A 85 21.07 -6.14 -1.57
CA TYR A 85 21.79 -5.69 -0.37
C TYR A 85 21.31 -6.35 0.94
N VAL A 86 20.06 -6.79 1.04
CA VAL A 86 19.53 -7.48 2.23
C VAL A 86 19.96 -8.95 2.20
N PRO A 87 20.88 -9.41 3.08
CA PRO A 87 21.18 -10.82 3.19
C PRO A 87 19.91 -11.58 3.61
N ARG A 88 19.71 -12.72 2.96
CA ARG A 88 18.57 -13.64 3.05
C ARG A 88 18.29 -14.12 4.50
N TYR A 89 17.64 -13.30 5.34
CA TYR A 89 17.28 -13.67 6.72
C TYR A 89 15.77 -13.96 6.94
N SER A 90 14.92 -14.05 5.91
CA SER A 90 13.51 -14.43 6.14
C SER A 90 12.93 -15.27 5.01
N ARG A 91 13.36 -16.52 4.93
CA ARG A 91 12.54 -17.59 4.34
C ARG A 91 12.26 -18.67 5.40
N PRO A 92 11.31 -18.44 6.32
CA PRO A 92 10.57 -19.57 6.87
C PRO A 92 9.04 -19.44 6.78
N PHE A 93 8.48 -18.37 6.20
CA PHE A 93 7.01 -18.19 6.22
C PHE A 93 6.24 -18.87 5.08
N ILE A 94 6.91 -19.28 3.99
CA ILE A 94 6.22 -19.92 2.85
C ILE A 94 5.97 -21.43 3.11
N HIS A 95 6.66 -22.04 4.08
CA HIS A 95 6.54 -23.48 4.36
C HIS A 95 5.43 -23.86 5.37
N VAL A 96 4.78 -22.90 6.03
CA VAL A 96 3.74 -23.21 7.05
C VAL A 96 2.31 -23.18 6.48
N VAL A 97 2.10 -22.68 5.26
CA VAL A 97 0.76 -22.60 4.63
C VAL A 97 0.44 -23.85 3.76
N ALA A 98 1.34 -24.84 3.71
CA ALA A 98 1.20 -26.03 2.87
C ALA A 98 1.05 -27.36 3.64
N CYS A 99 0.77 -27.30 4.94
CA CYS A 99 0.44 -28.46 5.77
C CYS A 99 -0.86 -28.17 6.54
#